data_AF-A0A6L3SVJ1-F1
#
_entry.id   AF-A0A6L3SVJ1-F1
#
_cell.length_a   1.000
_cell.length_b   1.000
_cell.length_c   1.000
_cell.angle_alpha   90.00
_cell.angle_beta   90.00
_cell.angle_gamma   90.00
#
_symmetry.space_group_name_H-M   'P 1'
#
loop_
_entity.id
_entity.type
_entity.pdbx_description
1 polymer ?
#
loop_
_entity_poly.entity_id
_entity_poly.type
_entity_poly.pdbx_seq_one_letter_code
_entity_poly.pdbx_strand_id
1 'polypeptide(L)'
;MPNTLILCRYNPGRGGHAPSYLREAFLEVIEDLPGWRPGMLEPIAEVHERAVPLSVLCGLLWNCPDLLPGLEACEVERLSGRRVSTYASAARAIKAMLRRRAAEGAFGEPCGSSGPAAVPVTEV
;
A
#
# COMPACT_ATOMS: atom_id res chain seq x y z
N MET A 1 -19.91 7.10 -9.02
CA MET A 1 -19.14 8.36 -9.10
C MET A 1 -17.87 8.08 -9.90
N PRO A 2 -17.72 8.57 -11.14
CA PRO A 2 -16.51 8.28 -11.92
C PRO A 2 -15.32 9.01 -11.29
N ASN A 3 -14.35 8.22 -10.85
CA ASN A 3 -13.16 8.64 -10.13
C ASN A 3 -12.23 9.43 -11.07
N THR A 4 -12.49 10.73 -11.16
CA THR A 4 -11.77 11.66 -12.04
C THR A 4 -10.45 12.02 -11.35
N LEU A 5 -9.49 11.10 -11.41
CA LEU A 5 -8.05 11.34 -11.23
C LEU A 5 -7.34 11.12 -12.58
N ILE A 6 -7.86 11.75 -13.63
CA ILE A 6 -7.27 11.76 -14.97
C ILE A 6 -7.04 13.23 -15.33
N LEU A 7 -5.95 13.81 -14.83
CA LEU A 7 -5.44 15.08 -15.37
C LEU A 7 -4.24 14.89 -16.31
N CYS A 8 -3.80 13.65 -16.50
CA CYS A 8 -2.98 13.28 -17.65
C CYS A 8 -3.65 12.09 -18.33
N ARG A 9 -3.56 12.02 -19.66
CA ARG A 9 -4.01 10.95 -20.57
C ARG A 9 -3.37 9.57 -20.29
N TYR A 10 -2.85 9.36 -19.09
CA TYR A 10 -2.23 8.13 -18.66
C TYR A 10 -3.31 7.04 -18.53
N ASN A 11 -3.24 6.07 -19.42
CA ASN A 11 -4.07 4.88 -19.36
C ASN A 11 -3.23 3.73 -18.81
N PRO A 12 -3.37 3.38 -17.51
CA PRO A 12 -2.59 2.31 -16.90
C PRO A 12 -2.83 0.95 -17.58
N GLY A 13 -3.99 0.76 -18.22
CA GLY A 13 -4.31 -0.44 -18.99
C GLY A 13 -3.53 -0.56 -20.30
N ARG A 14 -3.03 0.54 -20.87
CA ARG A 14 -2.15 0.53 -22.06
C ARG A 14 -0.66 0.54 -21.72
N GLY A 15 -0.32 0.80 -20.46
CA GLY A 15 1.05 0.91 -19.98
C GLY A 15 1.76 2.18 -20.45
N GLY A 16 3.08 2.17 -20.31
CA GLY A 16 3.95 3.31 -20.63
C GLY A 16 4.38 4.10 -19.41
N HIS A 17 5.10 5.20 -19.65
CA HIS A 17 5.66 6.05 -18.61
C HIS A 17 4.55 6.65 -17.74
N ALA A 18 4.57 6.29 -16.46
CA ALA A 18 3.69 6.91 -15.49
C ALA A 18 4.08 8.38 -15.30
N PRO A 19 3.13 9.26 -14.98
CA PRO A 19 3.45 10.60 -14.50
C PRO A 19 4.34 10.55 -13.25
N SER A 20 5.26 11.52 -13.11
CA SER A 20 6.22 11.56 -12.00
C SER A 20 5.55 11.54 -10.63
N TYR A 21 4.46 12.28 -10.44
CA TYR A 21 3.73 12.32 -9.18
C TYR A 21 3.21 10.95 -8.73
N LEU A 22 2.85 10.04 -9.66
CA LEU A 22 2.44 8.68 -9.30
C LEU A 22 3.62 7.82 -8.88
N ARG A 23 4.79 8.04 -9.49
CA ARG A 23 6.02 7.34 -9.13
C ARG A 23 6.50 7.79 -7.76
N GLU A 24 6.57 9.11 -7.53
CA GLU A 24 6.98 9.71 -6.26
C GLU A 24 6.08 9.24 -5.10
N ALA A 25 4.76 9.38 -5.23
CA ALA A 25 3.81 8.92 -4.23
C ALA A 25 3.92 7.41 -3.93
N PHE A 26 4.35 6.61 -4.91
CA PHE A 26 4.58 5.18 -4.69
C PHE A 26 5.88 4.91 -3.93
N LEU A 27 6.93 5.70 -4.16
CA LEU A 27 8.18 5.60 -3.41
C LEU A 27 7.96 5.99 -1.94
N GLU A 28 7.25 7.09 -1.69
CA GLU A 28 6.91 7.55 -0.34
C GLU A 28 6.22 6.43 0.47
N VAL A 29 5.24 5.76 -0.12
CA VAL A 29 4.55 4.65 0.58
C VAL A 29 5.43 3.40 0.74
N ILE A 30 6.42 3.18 -0.13
CA ILE A 30 7.38 2.09 0.05
C ILE A 30 8.22 2.31 1.30
N GLU A 31 8.58 3.55 1.61
CA GLU A 31 9.36 3.88 2.81
C GLU A 31 8.61 3.53 4.11
N ASP A 32 7.28 3.69 4.12
CA ASP A 32 6.42 3.37 5.26
C ASP A 32 6.02 1.89 5.35
N LEU A 33 6.14 1.15 4.25
CA LEU A 33 5.77 -0.26 4.13
C LEU A 33 6.40 -1.21 5.19
N PRO A 34 7.66 -1.00 5.65
CA PRO A 34 8.29 -1.84 6.68
C PRO A 34 7.57 -1.75 8.03
N GLY A 35 6.88 -0.65 8.32
CA GLY A 35 6.08 -0.45 9.53
C GLY A 35 4.71 -1.13 9.48
N TRP A 36 4.18 -1.39 8.28
CA TRP A 36 2.85 -1.96 8.10
C TRP A 36 2.76 -3.43 8.54
N ARG A 37 1.68 -3.79 9.24
CA ARG A 37 1.41 -5.13 9.77
C ARG A 37 0.02 -5.63 9.33
N PRO A 38 -0.20 -6.95 9.22
CA PRO A 38 -1.54 -7.51 9.06
C PRO A 38 -2.50 -6.97 10.13
N GLY A 39 -3.73 -6.63 9.73
CA GLY A 39 -4.75 -6.05 10.62
C GLY A 39 -4.71 -4.52 10.73
N MET A 40 -3.64 -3.85 10.28
CA MET A 40 -3.63 -2.39 10.12
C MET A 40 -4.32 -1.96 8.82
N LEU A 41 -4.84 -0.74 8.80
CA LEU A 41 -5.34 -0.12 7.57
C LEU A 41 -4.23 -0.11 6.50
N GLU A 42 -4.64 -0.26 5.24
CA GLU A 42 -3.73 -0.21 4.10
C GLU A 42 -2.99 1.14 4.06
N PRO A 43 -1.67 1.17 3.77
CA PRO A 43 -0.94 2.41 3.59
C PRO A 43 -1.55 3.27 2.48
N ILE A 44 -1.61 4.57 2.72
CA ILE A 44 -2.24 5.56 1.84
C ILE A 44 -1.17 6.56 1.42
N ALA A 45 -1.09 6.87 0.13
CA ALA A 45 -0.33 8.00 -0.38
C ALA A 45 -1.22 9.22 -0.54
N GLU A 46 -0.64 10.40 -0.45
CA GLU A 46 -1.29 11.63 -0.87
C GLU A 46 -0.93 11.95 -2.33
N VAL A 47 -1.93 11.95 -3.22
CA VAL A 47 -1.76 12.28 -4.64
C VAL A 47 -2.67 13.45 -4.97
N HIS A 48 -2.09 14.63 -5.20
CA HIS A 48 -2.84 15.87 -5.49
C HIS A 48 -4.01 16.08 -4.51
N GLU A 49 -3.70 16.11 -3.21
CA GLU A 49 -4.67 16.33 -2.11
C GLU A 49 -5.70 15.20 -1.96
N ARG A 50 -5.47 14.04 -2.59
CA ARG A 50 -6.33 12.86 -2.45
C ARG A 50 -5.58 11.73 -1.78
N ALA A 51 -6.21 11.16 -0.76
CA ALA A 51 -5.83 9.89 -0.17
C ALA A 51 -6.03 8.75 -1.19
N VAL A 52 -4.93 8.17 -1.67
CA VAL A 52 -4.92 7.04 -2.60
C VAL A 52 -4.34 5.80 -1.92
N PRO A 53 -5.12 4.72 -1.73
CA PRO A 53 -4.60 3.48 -1.16
C PRO A 53 -3.52 2.85 -2.02
N LEU A 54 -2.56 2.17 -1.40
CA LEU A 54 -1.45 1.49 -2.09
C LEU A 54 -1.92 0.49 -3.15
N SER A 55 -3.01 -0.25 -2.91
CA SER A 55 -3.60 -1.21 -3.85
C SER A 55 -4.08 -0.55 -5.15
N VAL A 56 -4.52 0.71 -5.04
CA VAL A 56 -4.92 1.57 -6.17
C VAL A 56 -3.69 2.06 -6.90
N LEU A 57 -2.67 2.57 -6.20
CA LEU A 57 -1.38 2.94 -6.80
C LEU A 57 -0.74 1.76 -7.56
N CYS A 58 -0.78 0.56 -7.00
CA CYS A 58 -0.32 -0.66 -7.67
C CYS A 58 -1.10 -0.93 -8.97
N GLY A 59 -2.38 -0.59 -9.01
CA GLY A 59 -3.20 -0.69 -10.22
C GLY A 59 -2.80 0.34 -11.27
N LEU A 60 -2.50 1.57 -10.84
CA LEU A 60 -2.04 2.64 -11.74
C LEU A 60 -0.67 2.33 -12.33
N LEU A 61 0.25 1.76 -11.55
CA LEU A 61 1.61 1.44 -12.01
C LEU A 61 1.74 0.04 -12.63
N TRP A 62 0.63 -0.69 -12.80
CA TRP A 62 0.63 -2.11 -13.17
C TRP A 62 1.38 -2.47 -14.45
N ASN A 63 1.47 -1.52 -15.40
CA ASN A 63 2.14 -1.66 -16.69
C ASN A 63 3.19 -0.56 -16.92
N CYS A 64 3.69 0.07 -15.86
CA CYS A 64 4.75 1.06 -15.93
C CYS A 64 6.12 0.39 -16.16
N PRO A 65 6.77 0.55 -17.33
CA PRO A 65 8.04 -0.10 -17.64
C PRO A 65 9.24 0.64 -17.02
N ASP A 66 9.02 1.78 -16.37
CA ASP A 66 10.07 2.56 -15.73
C ASP A 66 10.82 1.74 -14.70
N LEU A 67 12.14 1.97 -14.63
CA LEU A 67 13.00 1.36 -13.64
C LEU A 67 12.68 1.89 -12.25
N LEU A 68 12.58 0.99 -11.29
CA LEU A 68 12.46 1.36 -9.88
C LEU A 68 13.86 1.72 -9.35
N PRO A 69 14.00 2.77 -8.52
CA PRO A 69 15.29 3.07 -7.92
C PRO A 69 15.74 1.94 -6.98
N GLY A 70 17.05 1.78 -6.85
CA GLY A 70 17.65 0.54 -6.35
C GLY A 70 17.41 0.26 -4.87
N LEU A 71 17.27 1.29 -4.04
CA LEU A 71 17.03 1.15 -2.60
C LEU A 71 15.63 0.62 -2.34
N GLU A 72 14.64 1.18 -3.01
CA GLU A 72 13.23 0.82 -2.95
C GLU A 72 13.00 -0.54 -3.60
N ALA A 73 13.73 -0.85 -4.67
CA ALA A 73 13.76 -2.20 -5.22
C ALA A 73 14.21 -3.20 -4.16
N CYS A 74 15.37 -2.98 -3.52
CA CYS A 74 15.87 -3.85 -2.45
C CYS A 74 14.84 -4.03 -1.32
N GLU A 75 14.18 -2.94 -0.92
CA GLU A 75 13.17 -2.97 0.14
C GLU A 75 11.92 -3.76 -0.25
N VAL A 76 11.43 -3.58 -1.48
CA VAL A 76 10.32 -4.37 -2.01
C VAL A 76 10.72 -5.85 -2.12
N GLU A 77 11.94 -6.16 -2.53
CA GLU A 77 12.46 -7.53 -2.58
C GLU A 77 12.47 -8.16 -1.18
N ARG A 78 12.98 -7.42 -0.19
CA ARG A 78 13.04 -7.84 1.22
C ARG A 78 11.65 -8.11 1.80
N LEU A 79 10.66 -7.27 1.50
CA LEU A 79 9.30 -7.38 2.05
C LEU A 79 8.42 -8.41 1.32
N SER A 80 8.53 -8.47 0.00
CA SER A 80 7.69 -9.33 -0.83
C SER A 80 8.30 -10.71 -1.10
N GLY A 81 9.61 -10.86 -0.95
CA GLY A 81 10.37 -12.07 -1.30
C GLY A 81 10.54 -12.26 -2.81
N ARG A 82 10.29 -11.23 -3.63
CA ARG A 82 10.33 -11.31 -5.10
C ARG A 82 11.27 -10.26 -5.65
N ARG A 83 12.16 -10.69 -6.56
CA ARG A 83 13.06 -9.80 -7.29
C ARG A 83 12.27 -8.79 -8.15
N VAL A 84 12.61 -7.52 -8.09
CA VAL A 84 11.93 -6.44 -8.84
C VAL A 84 12.94 -5.46 -9.44
N SER A 85 12.59 -4.86 -10.57
CA SER A 85 13.45 -3.90 -11.27
C SER A 85 12.69 -2.74 -11.90
N THR A 86 11.37 -2.88 -12.07
CA THR A 86 10.47 -1.86 -12.63
C THR A 86 9.33 -1.55 -11.67
N TYR A 87 8.72 -0.37 -11.81
CA TYR A 87 7.51 -0.01 -11.09
C TYR A 87 6.39 -1.04 -11.29
N ALA A 88 6.20 -1.56 -12.51
CA ALA A 88 5.24 -2.64 -12.77
C ALA A 88 5.55 -3.91 -11.97
N SER A 89 6.81 -4.35 -11.95
CA SER A 89 7.20 -5.55 -11.17
C SER A 89 6.99 -5.36 -9.67
N ALA A 90 7.32 -4.18 -9.15
CA ALA A 90 7.14 -3.83 -7.75
C ALA A 90 5.66 -3.73 -7.36
N ALA A 91 4.85 -3.04 -8.15
CA ALA A 91 3.41 -2.95 -7.96
C ALA A 91 2.74 -4.34 -7.90
N ARG A 92 3.17 -5.27 -8.76
CA ARG A 92 2.67 -6.65 -8.75
C ARG A 92 3.14 -7.43 -7.52
N ALA A 93 4.39 -7.25 -7.10
CA ALA A 93 4.95 -7.90 -5.92
C ALA A 93 4.25 -7.43 -4.64
N ILE A 94 4.11 -6.11 -4.47
CA ILE A 94 3.42 -5.48 -3.35
C ILE A 94 1.94 -5.88 -3.35
N LYS A 95 1.23 -5.83 -4.48
CA LYS A 95 -0.19 -6.22 -4.51
C LYS A 95 -0.42 -7.68 -4.13
N ALA A 96 0.51 -8.58 -4.48
CA ALA A 96 0.45 -9.97 -4.03
C ALA A 96 0.71 -10.09 -2.51
N MET A 97 1.69 -9.34 -1.99
CA MET A 97 1.96 -9.27 -0.55
C MET A 97 0.76 -8.75 0.24
N LEU A 98 0.14 -7.65 -0.21
CA LEU A 98 -1.05 -7.06 0.41
C LEU A 98 -2.19 -8.07 0.50
N ARG A 99 -2.48 -8.80 -0.58
CA ARG A 99 -3.51 -9.85 -0.59
C ARG A 99 -3.21 -10.98 0.39
N ARG A 100 -1.95 -11.39 0.49
CA ARG A 100 -1.52 -12.42 1.45
C ARG A 100 -1.75 -11.97 2.89
N ARG A 101 -1.29 -10.76 3.24
CA ARG A 101 -1.43 -10.21 4.60
C ARG A 101 -2.88 -9.86 4.96
N ALA A 102 -3.70 -9.45 3.99
CA ALA A 102 -5.13 -9.24 4.20
C ALA A 102 -5.87 -10.56 4.52
N ALA A 103 -5.46 -11.66 3.88
CA ALA A 103 -5.98 -12.98 4.21
C ALA A 103 -5.56 -13.43 5.62
N GLU A 104 -4.32 -13.15 6.04
CA GLU A 104 -3.82 -13.44 7.39
C GLU A 104 -4.56 -12.65 8.48
N GLY A 105 -4.86 -11.36 8.23
CA GLY A 105 -5.58 -10.51 9.17
C GLY A 105 -7.07 -10.87 9.35
N ALA A 106 -7.68 -11.58 8.40
CA ALA A 106 -9.08 -12.02 8.50
C ALA A 106 -9.29 -13.20 9.47
N PHE A 107 -8.22 -13.87 9.89
CA PHE A 107 -8.27 -14.95 10.88
C PHE A 107 -7.93 -14.49 12.32
N GLY A 108 -7.66 -13.20 12.52
CA GLY A 108 -7.31 -12.59 13.81
C GLY A 108 -8.54 -12.13 14.62
N GLU A 109 -9.18 -13.10 15.26
CA GLU A 109 -10.10 -13.05 16.41
C GLU A 109 -11.46 -12.28 16.34
N PRO A 110 -12.52 -12.90 16.91
CA PRO A 110 -13.79 -12.23 17.17
C PRO A 110 -13.60 -11.16 18.24
N CYS A 111 -14.31 -10.05 18.06
CA CYS A 111 -14.41 -8.95 19.01
C CYS A 111 -14.91 -9.48 20.38
N GLY A 112 -13.97 -9.88 21.23
CA GLY A 112 -14.21 -10.18 22.64
C GLY A 112 -14.46 -8.87 23.37
N SER A 113 -15.73 -8.57 23.62
CA SER A 113 -16.17 -7.51 24.50
C SER A 113 -15.70 -7.81 25.93
N SER A 114 -14.53 -7.31 26.31
CA SER A 114 -14.14 -7.16 27.71
C SER A 114 -14.59 -5.79 28.18
N GLY A 115 -15.65 -5.78 29.00
CA GLY A 115 -16.28 -4.59 29.55
C GLY A 115 -15.37 -3.74 30.44
N PRO A 116 -15.85 -2.56 30.87
CA PRO A 116 -15.06 -1.66 31.69
C PRO A 116 -14.80 -2.27 33.07
N ALA A 117 -13.52 -2.36 33.46
CA ALA A 117 -13.11 -2.71 34.80
C ALA A 117 -13.61 -1.63 35.78
N ALA A 118 -14.56 -1.99 36.63
CA ALA A 118 -14.99 -1.19 37.76
C ALA A 118 -13.81 -1.00 38.73
N VAL A 119 -13.48 0.25 38.99
CA VAL A 119 -12.53 0.67 40.04
C VAL A 119 -13.14 0.43 41.43
N PRO A 120 -12.43 -0.24 42.37
CA PRO A 120 -12.87 -0.28 43.76
C PRO A 120 -12.55 1.05 44.45
N VAL A 121 -13.61 1.75 44.88
CA VAL A 121 -13.50 2.91 45.77
C VAL A 121 -12.98 2.42 47.12
N THR A 122 -11.78 2.85 47.49
CA THR A 122 -11.28 2.76 48.86
C THR A 122 -11.21 4.19 49.38
N GLU A 123 -12.09 4.56 50.30
CA GLU A 123 -11.88 5.74 51.14
C GLU A 123 -12.31 5.41 52.59
N VAL A 124 -11.55 6.02 53.50
CA VAL A 124 -11.31 5.68 54.92
C VAL A 124 -12.41 6.18 55.83
#